data_AF-A0A370U1V1-F1
#
_entry.id   AF-A0A370U1V1-F1
#
_cell.length_a   1.000
_cell.length_b   1.000
_cell.length_c   1.000
_cell.angle_alpha   90.00
_cell.angle_beta   90.00
_cell.angle_gamma   90.00
#
_symmetry.space_group_name_H-M   'P 1'
#
loop_
_entity.id
_entity.type
_entity.pdbx_description
1 polymer ?
#
loop_
_entity_poly.entity_id
_entity_poly.type
_entity_poly.pdbx_seq_one_letter_code
_entity_poly.pdbx_strand_id
1 'polypeptide(L)'
;MRTTFSAAAAVLAALQLVQAQTFTDCDPTKKTCPSNPGLGTTLTTDFTKGKSDDWKLADGTTLSYDAKNGANFEIKTKTNAPTISMNKFIMFGKVTVELKAAPGAGIVSSFILESDDLDEIDWEWIGSTDTSVESNFFGKGNTTTYNRAIYHDMADPLGSFHTYEIDWTKESIKWSIDGKVVRTLPYDDPLTLGGANYPQTPMQVKMGSWVGCADAAAAADPKTKGTCDWAGGPADFTKGPFSQFVKSVTVQDYGCGGEYTYGDLTGSYQSIKSSGKCDGKGSSDSSSSASKSATSTKNSSSSASAKPTASANSTSSASPTGSNSTTLTTATPTGAGGNGNSNPTGSATNTAGGAAQTSASAASSVKPQRQYGFLDMSVMALGLGLGYLVM
;
A
#
# COMPACT_ATOMS: atom_id res chain seq x y z
N MET A 1 64.47 -10.03 35.33
CA MET A 1 63.71 -11.26 35.01
C MET A 1 62.49 -11.31 35.91
N ARG A 2 61.24 -11.47 35.45
CA ARG A 2 60.69 -11.47 34.07
C ARG A 2 59.40 -10.64 34.10
N THR A 3 59.21 -9.74 33.13
CA THR A 3 57.93 -9.07 32.88
C THR A 3 57.03 -10.01 32.08
N THR A 4 55.86 -10.36 32.61
CA THR A 4 54.83 -11.09 31.86
C THR A 4 53.87 -10.10 31.21
N PHE A 5 54.13 -9.77 29.94
CA PHE A 5 53.14 -9.13 29.08
C PHE A 5 52.08 -10.18 28.70
N SER A 6 50.85 -10.03 29.21
CA SER A 6 49.71 -10.78 28.69
C SER A 6 49.15 -10.05 27.47
N ALA A 7 49.38 -10.60 26.29
CA ALA A 7 48.87 -10.05 25.04
C ALA A 7 47.41 -10.47 24.79
N ALA A 8 46.61 -9.47 24.42
CA ALA A 8 45.37 -9.50 23.63
C ALA A 8 44.64 -10.82 23.35
N ALA A 9 43.35 -10.82 23.68
CA ALA A 9 42.30 -11.29 22.79
C ALA A 9 41.03 -10.45 23.00
N ALA A 10 41.01 -9.23 22.44
CA ALA A 10 39.78 -8.46 22.34
C ALA A 10 38.89 -9.12 21.28
N VAL A 11 37.90 -9.91 21.72
CA VAL A 11 36.87 -10.45 20.84
C VAL A 11 35.95 -9.30 20.44
N LEU A 12 36.34 -8.56 19.40
CA LEU A 12 35.49 -7.61 18.73
C LEU A 12 34.50 -8.42 17.89
N ALA A 13 33.46 -8.95 18.54
CA ALA A 13 32.34 -9.58 17.87
C ALA A 13 31.68 -8.52 17.00
N ALA A 14 31.92 -8.58 15.69
CA ALA A 14 31.25 -7.74 14.72
C ALA A 14 29.77 -8.12 14.73
N LEU A 15 28.97 -7.34 15.46
CA LEU A 15 27.53 -7.31 15.31
C LEU A 15 27.27 -6.87 13.86
N GLN A 16 27.00 -7.84 12.98
CA GLN A 16 26.51 -7.55 11.64
C GLN A 16 25.09 -7.04 11.80
N LEU A 17 24.98 -5.72 11.94
CA LEU A 17 23.72 -5.00 11.98
C LEU A 17 22.93 -5.37 10.73
N VAL A 18 21.80 -6.04 10.95
CA VAL A 18 20.81 -6.27 9.90
C VAL A 18 20.31 -4.88 9.51
N GLN A 19 20.69 -4.43 8.31
CA GLN A 19 20.16 -3.20 7.73
C GLN A 19 18.64 -3.34 7.66
N ALA A 20 17.93 -2.36 8.22
CA ALA A 20 16.47 -2.37 8.19
C ALA A 20 15.95 -2.35 6.75
N GLN A 21 14.71 -2.77 6.53
CA GLN A 21 14.17 -2.87 5.18
C GLN A 21 14.07 -1.50 4.47
N THR A 22 13.71 -0.45 5.23
CA THR A 22 13.55 0.92 4.73
C THR A 22 14.58 1.90 5.31
N PHE A 23 15.55 2.30 4.48
CA PHE A 23 16.62 3.25 4.80
C PHE A 23 17.27 3.80 3.52
N THR A 24 17.94 4.94 3.65
CA THR A 24 18.69 5.59 2.57
C THR A 24 20.09 5.98 3.02
N ASP A 25 21.11 5.67 2.20
CA ASP A 25 22.47 6.19 2.36
C ASP A 25 22.56 7.69 1.97
N CYS A 26 21.60 8.15 1.16
CA CYS A 26 21.60 9.49 0.61
C CYS A 26 20.19 10.05 0.42
N ASP A 27 19.67 10.76 1.43
CA ASP A 27 18.43 11.54 1.33
C ASP A 27 18.60 12.75 0.37
N PRO A 28 17.99 12.75 -0.82
CA PRO A 28 18.13 13.80 -1.81
C PRO A 28 17.33 15.07 -1.48
N THR A 29 16.50 15.07 -0.43
CA THR A 29 15.88 16.30 0.09
C THR A 29 16.81 17.08 1.02
N LYS A 30 17.97 16.51 1.39
CA LYS A 30 18.96 17.15 2.29
C LYS A 30 20.28 17.50 1.58
N LYS A 31 20.63 16.76 0.53
CA LYS A 31 21.92 16.87 -0.18
C LYS A 31 21.78 16.39 -1.63
N THR A 32 22.71 16.74 -2.51
CA THR A 32 22.79 16.12 -3.84
C THR A 32 23.26 14.67 -3.69
N CYS A 33 22.58 13.75 -4.37
CA CYS A 33 22.87 12.31 -4.35
C CYS A 33 23.26 11.80 -5.75
N PRO A 34 23.91 10.62 -5.85
CA PRO A 34 24.10 9.93 -7.12
C PRO A 34 22.76 9.67 -7.84
N SER A 35 22.79 9.52 -9.15
CA SER A 35 21.60 9.09 -9.90
C SER A 35 21.21 7.66 -9.57
N ASN A 36 19.91 7.37 -9.61
CA ASN A 36 19.37 6.03 -9.49
C ASN A 36 19.30 5.38 -10.88
N PRO A 37 19.84 4.16 -11.07
CA PRO A 37 19.79 3.49 -12.37
C PRO A 37 18.35 3.02 -12.66
N GLY A 38 17.70 3.62 -13.66
CA GLY A 38 16.32 3.34 -14.05
C GLY A 38 16.14 2.09 -14.91
N LEU A 39 14.96 1.47 -14.84
CA LEU A 39 14.61 0.28 -15.62
C LEU A 39 14.18 0.62 -17.06
N GLY A 40 13.24 1.56 -17.23
CA GLY A 40 12.75 2.06 -18.53
C GLY A 40 12.04 1.04 -19.41
N THR A 41 11.59 -0.09 -18.86
CA THR A 41 10.94 -1.17 -19.60
C THR A 41 10.15 -2.08 -18.64
N THR A 42 9.65 -3.21 -19.14
CA THR A 42 9.11 -4.30 -18.32
C THR A 42 10.17 -5.36 -18.04
N LEU A 43 10.35 -5.72 -16.77
CA LEU A 43 11.11 -6.88 -16.32
C LEU A 43 10.15 -7.92 -15.72
N THR A 44 10.24 -9.17 -16.17
CA THR A 44 9.58 -10.31 -15.51
C THR A 44 10.65 -11.27 -15.00
N THR A 45 10.62 -11.58 -13.71
CA THR A 45 11.46 -12.61 -13.09
C THR A 45 10.60 -13.79 -12.66
N ASP A 46 10.94 -14.99 -13.13
CA ASP A 46 10.36 -16.27 -12.70
C ASP A 46 11.37 -16.99 -11.81
N PHE A 47 11.20 -16.88 -10.49
CA PHE A 47 12.08 -17.49 -9.49
C PHE A 47 11.96 -19.01 -9.42
N THR A 48 10.94 -19.62 -10.06
CA THR A 48 10.89 -21.09 -10.22
C THR A 48 12.01 -21.60 -11.15
N LYS A 49 12.64 -20.70 -11.91
CA LYS A 49 13.85 -20.97 -12.71
C LYS A 49 15.16 -20.76 -11.94
N GLY A 50 15.08 -20.34 -10.68
CA GLY A 50 16.23 -20.07 -9.82
C GLY A 50 16.51 -18.59 -9.61
N LYS A 51 17.76 -18.27 -9.25
CA LYS A 51 18.24 -16.90 -9.07
C LYS A 51 18.22 -16.12 -10.39
N SER A 52 17.75 -14.87 -10.36
CA SER A 52 18.05 -13.86 -11.39
C SER A 52 19.17 -12.93 -10.91
N ASP A 53 19.96 -12.43 -11.87
CA ASP A 53 20.98 -11.41 -11.62
C ASP A 53 20.42 -9.98 -11.58
N ASP A 54 19.13 -9.78 -11.89
CA ASP A 54 18.43 -8.48 -11.75
C ASP A 54 18.18 -8.08 -10.28
N TRP A 55 18.44 -8.99 -9.34
CA TRP A 55 18.15 -8.83 -7.92
C TRP A 55 19.42 -8.96 -7.07
N LYS A 56 19.65 -7.97 -6.20
CA LYS A 56 20.69 -7.96 -5.19
C LYS A 56 20.15 -8.53 -3.88
N LEU A 57 20.95 -9.36 -3.20
CA LEU A 57 20.67 -9.78 -1.82
C LEU A 57 21.18 -8.70 -0.85
N ALA A 58 20.41 -8.42 0.21
CA ALA A 58 20.90 -7.59 1.31
C ALA A 58 22.02 -8.30 2.11
N ASP A 59 22.83 -7.54 2.82
CA ASP A 59 23.91 -8.11 3.64
C ASP A 59 23.34 -9.08 4.69
N GLY A 60 24.01 -10.22 4.90
CA GLY A 60 23.53 -11.29 5.77
C GLY A 60 22.37 -12.14 5.21
N THR A 61 21.81 -11.80 4.05
CA THR A 61 20.74 -12.59 3.41
C THR A 61 21.30 -13.83 2.71
N THR A 62 20.59 -14.95 2.83
CA THR A 62 20.73 -16.13 1.96
C THR A 62 19.35 -16.56 1.51
N LEU A 63 19.15 -16.73 0.20
CA LEU A 63 17.90 -17.27 -0.38
C LEU A 63 18.13 -18.70 -0.89
N SER A 64 17.09 -19.51 -0.81
CA SER A 64 16.98 -20.75 -1.58
C SER A 64 15.91 -20.60 -2.67
N TYR A 65 15.99 -21.42 -3.70
CA TYR A 65 15.06 -21.40 -4.84
C TYR A 65 14.61 -22.83 -5.16
N ASP A 66 13.33 -23.03 -5.43
CA ASP A 66 12.79 -24.31 -5.88
C ASP A 66 11.77 -24.17 -7.02
N ALA A 67 11.63 -25.21 -7.83
CA ALA A 67 10.83 -25.20 -9.05
C ALA A 67 9.30 -25.18 -8.83
N LYS A 68 8.83 -25.28 -7.58
CA LYS A 68 7.40 -25.26 -7.20
C LYS A 68 7.01 -23.92 -6.56
N ASN A 69 7.84 -23.39 -5.66
CA ASN A 69 7.52 -22.21 -4.85
C ASN A 69 8.34 -20.96 -5.23
N GLY A 70 9.39 -21.10 -6.05
CA GLY A 70 10.28 -20.01 -6.42
C GLY A 70 11.27 -19.65 -5.31
N ALA A 71 11.47 -18.35 -5.07
CA ALA A 71 12.35 -17.81 -4.05
C ALA A 71 11.76 -18.04 -2.64
N ASN A 72 12.57 -18.60 -1.74
CA ASN A 72 12.21 -18.85 -0.35
C ASN A 72 12.98 -17.91 0.59
N PHE A 73 12.21 -17.04 1.26
CA PHE A 73 12.64 -16.09 2.28
C PHE A 73 12.38 -16.72 3.65
N GLU A 74 13.40 -17.42 4.16
CA GLU A 74 13.30 -18.30 5.33
C GLU A 74 13.84 -17.66 6.62
N ILE A 75 13.04 -17.72 7.67
CA ILE A 75 13.40 -17.31 9.04
C ILE A 75 13.52 -18.56 9.91
N LYS A 76 14.74 -18.80 10.42
CA LYS A 76 15.09 -19.87 11.37
C LYS A 76 15.45 -19.32 12.75
N THR A 77 16.01 -18.13 12.82
CA THR A 77 16.47 -17.49 14.06
C THR A 77 15.99 -16.05 14.14
N LYS A 78 16.03 -15.48 15.34
CA LYS A 78 15.60 -14.10 15.59
C LYS A 78 16.38 -13.00 14.84
N THR A 79 17.51 -13.34 14.21
CA THR A 79 18.33 -12.40 13.44
C THR A 79 18.17 -12.57 11.93
N ASN A 80 17.23 -13.40 11.45
CA ASN A 80 16.98 -13.53 10.02
C ASN A 80 16.02 -12.44 9.54
N ALA A 81 16.43 -11.71 8.50
CA ALA A 81 15.59 -10.83 7.71
C ALA A 81 15.95 -10.95 6.21
N PRO A 82 15.80 -12.15 5.60
CA PRO A 82 16.17 -12.37 4.21
C PRO A 82 15.46 -11.38 3.29
N THR A 83 16.24 -10.55 2.59
CA THR A 83 15.74 -9.44 1.77
C THR A 83 16.47 -9.39 0.43
N ILE A 84 15.73 -9.19 -0.66
CA ILE A 84 16.27 -8.85 -1.98
C ILE A 84 15.74 -7.51 -2.47
N SER A 85 16.51 -6.82 -3.29
CA SER A 85 16.09 -5.62 -3.98
C SER A 85 16.46 -5.63 -5.46
N MET A 86 15.61 -5.04 -6.30
CA MET A 86 15.85 -4.96 -7.74
C MET A 86 17.02 -4.01 -8.01
N ASN A 87 17.95 -4.37 -8.91
CA ASN A 87 19.12 -3.55 -9.24
C ASN A 87 18.79 -2.18 -9.87
N LYS A 88 17.52 -1.96 -10.23
CA LYS A 88 17.02 -0.77 -10.92
C LYS A 88 15.89 -0.13 -10.12
N PHE A 89 15.63 1.13 -10.44
CA PHE A 89 14.50 1.90 -9.94
C PHE A 89 13.45 2.07 -11.05
N ILE A 90 12.19 2.28 -10.65
CA ILE A 90 11.10 2.69 -11.54
C ILE A 90 10.57 4.06 -11.14
N MET A 91 10.03 4.81 -12.10
CA MET A 91 9.46 6.15 -11.88
C MET A 91 8.01 6.18 -12.34
N PHE A 92 7.10 5.97 -11.40
CA PHE A 92 5.78 5.40 -11.66
C PHE A 92 5.88 4.01 -12.31
N GLY A 93 4.81 3.23 -12.25
CA GLY A 93 4.86 1.88 -12.77
C GLY A 93 3.82 0.95 -12.21
N LYS A 94 3.97 -0.32 -12.57
CA LYS A 94 3.16 -1.40 -12.01
C LYS A 94 4.01 -2.57 -11.61
N VAL A 95 3.82 -3.05 -10.39
CA VAL A 95 4.54 -4.19 -9.84
C VAL A 95 3.54 -5.24 -9.41
N THR A 96 3.62 -6.41 -10.03
CA THR A 96 2.74 -7.56 -9.79
C THR A 96 3.57 -8.72 -9.26
N VAL A 97 3.25 -9.27 -8.09
CA VAL A 97 4.00 -10.33 -7.40
C VAL A 97 3.10 -11.53 -7.12
N GLU A 98 3.53 -12.74 -7.49
CA GLU A 98 2.89 -13.99 -7.06
C GLU A 98 3.57 -14.51 -5.78
N LEU A 99 2.92 -14.29 -4.64
CA LEU A 99 3.49 -14.46 -3.29
C LEU A 99 2.59 -15.34 -2.41
N LYS A 100 3.24 -16.10 -1.52
CA LYS A 100 2.63 -16.69 -0.32
C LYS A 100 3.43 -16.24 0.90
N ALA A 101 2.77 -15.72 1.91
CA ALA A 101 3.42 -15.13 3.08
C ALA A 101 3.86 -16.19 4.11
N ALA A 102 4.79 -15.80 4.98
CA ALA A 102 5.31 -16.61 6.07
C ALA A 102 4.31 -16.66 7.25
N PRO A 103 3.95 -17.84 7.76
CA PRO A 103 3.18 -17.96 8.99
C PRO A 103 4.06 -17.74 10.24
N GLY A 104 3.42 -17.49 11.38
CA GLY A 104 4.06 -17.34 12.69
C GLY A 104 3.76 -15.99 13.34
N ALA A 105 3.42 -15.99 14.64
CA ALA A 105 3.39 -14.74 15.41
C ALA A 105 4.77 -14.09 15.42
N GLY A 106 4.84 -12.76 15.38
CA GLY A 106 6.09 -12.01 15.35
C GLY A 106 6.88 -12.13 14.04
N ILE A 107 6.33 -12.82 13.04
CA ILE A 107 6.90 -12.96 11.70
C ILE A 107 6.11 -12.08 10.73
N VAL A 108 6.83 -11.35 9.90
CA VAL A 108 6.28 -10.45 8.89
C VAL A 108 6.82 -10.85 7.53
N SER A 109 5.95 -10.79 6.52
CA SER A 109 6.32 -10.86 5.10
C SER A 109 6.05 -9.52 4.47
N SER A 110 6.86 -9.16 3.48
CA SER A 110 6.87 -7.79 2.96
C SER A 110 7.18 -7.74 1.46
N PHE A 111 6.51 -6.81 0.78
CA PHE A 111 6.79 -6.38 -0.59
C PHE A 111 6.61 -4.85 -0.65
N ILE A 112 7.70 -4.14 -0.92
CA ILE A 112 7.80 -2.68 -0.80
C ILE A 112 8.38 -2.06 -2.07
N LEU A 113 7.89 -0.89 -2.46
CA LEU A 113 8.58 0.08 -3.31
C LEU A 113 9.09 1.20 -2.40
N GLU A 114 10.37 1.56 -2.49
CA GLU A 114 10.96 2.62 -1.67
C GLU A 114 11.98 3.47 -2.44
N SER A 115 11.99 4.77 -2.20
CA SER A 115 12.90 5.75 -2.83
C SER A 115 14.08 6.13 -1.92
N ASP A 116 15.08 6.79 -2.50
CA ASP A 116 16.17 7.41 -1.76
C ASP A 116 15.72 8.56 -0.83
N ASP A 117 14.54 9.18 -1.04
CA ASP A 117 13.93 10.14 -0.09
C ASP A 117 12.91 9.53 0.88
N LEU A 118 12.73 8.20 0.85
CA LEU A 118 11.80 7.47 1.73
C LEU A 118 10.32 7.82 1.46
N ASP A 119 9.99 8.10 0.20
CA ASP A 119 8.67 7.76 -0.34
C ASP A 119 8.59 6.23 -0.42
N GLU A 120 7.47 5.65 0.03
CA GLU A 120 7.29 4.21 0.27
C GLU A 120 5.87 3.77 -0.10
N ILE A 121 5.72 2.59 -0.70
CA ILE A 121 4.44 1.91 -0.93
C ILE A 121 4.62 0.43 -0.62
N ASP A 122 3.78 -0.13 0.25
CA ASP A 122 3.99 -1.48 0.77
C ASP A 122 2.74 -2.38 0.71
N TRP A 123 3.05 -3.67 0.84
CA TRP A 123 2.17 -4.77 1.23
C TRP A 123 2.85 -5.54 2.36
N GLU A 124 2.20 -5.65 3.51
CA GLU A 124 2.71 -6.35 4.69
C GLU A 124 1.74 -7.45 5.14
N TRP A 125 2.25 -8.67 5.39
CA TRP A 125 1.48 -9.78 5.95
C TRP A 125 2.00 -10.13 7.33
N ILE A 126 1.08 -10.18 8.31
CA ILE A 126 1.39 -10.58 9.68
C ILE A 126 1.14 -12.09 9.82
N GLY A 127 2.18 -12.86 10.09
CA GLY A 127 2.11 -14.33 10.13
C GLY A 127 1.21 -14.91 11.23
N SER A 128 0.67 -14.09 12.14
CA SER A 128 -0.39 -14.48 13.09
C SER A 128 -1.80 -14.49 12.49
N THR A 129 -2.00 -13.93 11.29
CA THR A 129 -3.33 -13.63 10.73
C THR A 129 -3.46 -14.13 9.30
N ASP A 130 -4.26 -15.17 9.09
CA ASP A 130 -4.48 -15.83 7.79
C ASP A 130 -5.80 -15.37 7.10
N THR A 131 -6.23 -14.14 7.40
CA THR A 131 -7.51 -13.58 6.92
C THR A 131 -7.39 -12.18 6.34
N SER A 132 -6.18 -11.61 6.28
CA SER A 132 -5.98 -10.24 5.81
C SER A 132 -4.54 -9.94 5.42
N VAL A 133 -4.37 -8.89 4.61
CA VAL A 133 -3.07 -8.26 4.31
C VAL A 133 -3.15 -6.75 4.61
N GLU A 134 -2.08 -6.13 5.08
CA GLU A 134 -1.96 -4.68 5.24
C GLU A 134 -1.42 -4.03 3.96
N SER A 135 -1.98 -2.88 3.61
CA SER A 135 -1.37 -1.92 2.70
C SER A 135 -1.06 -0.64 3.45
N ASN A 136 0.10 -0.04 3.22
CA ASN A 136 0.51 1.22 3.82
C ASN A 136 1.32 2.04 2.80
N PHE A 137 1.70 3.27 3.17
CA PHE A 137 2.54 4.13 2.34
C PHE A 137 3.21 5.20 3.19
N PHE A 138 4.40 5.65 2.80
CA PHE A 138 5.10 6.79 3.40
C PHE A 138 5.50 7.81 2.34
N GLY A 139 5.55 9.08 2.74
CA GLY A 139 6.05 10.16 1.90
C GLY A 139 7.17 10.87 2.64
N LYS A 140 8.36 10.97 2.03
CA LYS A 140 9.55 11.63 2.57
C LYS A 140 9.94 11.19 3.99
N GLY A 141 9.75 9.91 4.30
CA GLY A 141 9.98 9.36 5.64
C GLY A 141 9.09 9.94 6.73
N ASN A 142 7.94 10.53 6.38
CA ASN A 142 7.08 11.19 7.36
C ASN A 142 6.32 10.15 8.23
N THR A 143 6.81 9.93 9.45
CA THR A 143 6.23 9.02 10.45
C THR A 143 5.35 9.74 11.49
N THR A 144 5.04 11.04 11.30
CA THR A 144 4.29 11.86 12.28
C THR A 144 2.92 11.30 12.65
N THR A 145 2.33 10.45 11.79
CA THR A 145 1.03 9.79 12.02
C THR A 145 1.04 8.35 11.51
N TYR A 146 0.29 7.47 12.18
CA TYR A 146 0.17 6.04 11.87
C TYR A 146 -1.24 5.67 11.36
N ASN A 147 -1.85 6.55 10.56
CA ASN A 147 -3.22 6.42 10.04
C ASN A 147 -3.30 5.95 8.58
N ARG A 148 -2.19 5.44 8.03
CA ARG A 148 -2.02 5.11 6.60
C ARG A 148 -2.15 3.62 6.29
N ALA A 149 -2.02 2.77 7.32
CA ALA A 149 -2.29 1.34 7.28
C ALA A 149 -3.79 1.08 7.00
N ILE A 150 -4.07 0.22 6.03
CA ILE A 150 -5.41 -0.32 5.76
C ILE A 150 -5.29 -1.83 5.54
N TYR A 151 -6.02 -2.60 6.35
CA TYR A 151 -6.15 -4.05 6.23
C TYR A 151 -7.24 -4.43 5.22
N HIS A 152 -6.96 -5.42 4.39
CA HIS A 152 -7.86 -5.95 3.37
C HIS A 152 -8.18 -7.41 3.69
N ASP A 153 -9.47 -7.72 3.87
CA ASP A 153 -9.93 -9.09 4.10
C ASP A 153 -9.66 -9.97 2.87
N MET A 154 -8.98 -11.10 3.08
CA MET A 154 -8.74 -12.12 2.06
C MET A 154 -8.59 -13.50 2.69
N ALA A 155 -8.75 -14.58 1.92
CA ALA A 155 -8.61 -15.94 2.45
C ALA A 155 -7.20 -16.49 2.17
N ASP A 156 -6.60 -17.16 3.16
CA ASP A 156 -5.42 -18.04 3.02
C ASP A 156 -4.12 -17.41 2.46
N PRO A 157 -3.74 -16.14 2.80
CA PRO A 157 -2.47 -15.55 2.36
C PRO A 157 -1.22 -16.28 2.87
N LEU A 158 -1.32 -17.09 3.93
CA LEU A 158 -0.21 -17.83 4.52
C LEU A 158 -0.10 -19.27 3.97
N GLY A 159 -1.20 -19.88 3.52
CA GLY A 159 -1.22 -21.24 2.96
C GLY A 159 -1.21 -21.29 1.42
N SER A 160 -1.77 -20.28 0.74
CA SER A 160 -1.91 -20.21 -0.71
C SER A 160 -1.11 -19.09 -1.39
N PHE A 161 -0.84 -19.27 -2.69
CA PHE A 161 -0.25 -18.21 -3.51
C PHE A 161 -1.35 -17.30 -4.05
N HIS A 162 -1.14 -16.00 -3.90
CA HIS A 162 -2.00 -14.94 -4.42
C HIS A 162 -1.20 -13.97 -5.28
N THR A 163 -1.89 -13.23 -6.15
CA THR A 163 -1.29 -12.17 -6.94
C THR A 163 -1.57 -10.82 -6.30
N TYR A 164 -0.51 -10.13 -5.89
CA TYR A 164 -0.59 -8.78 -5.31
C TYR A 164 -0.02 -7.77 -6.29
N GLU A 165 -0.71 -6.64 -6.46
CA GLU A 165 -0.31 -5.62 -7.42
C GLU A 165 -0.30 -4.23 -6.75
N ILE A 166 0.69 -3.42 -7.15
CA ILE A 166 0.73 -1.97 -6.94
C ILE A 166 0.77 -1.33 -8.33
N ASP A 167 -0.26 -0.57 -8.71
CA ASP A 167 -0.31 0.30 -9.89
C ASP A 167 -0.16 1.75 -9.41
N TRP A 168 1.03 2.32 -9.61
CA TRP A 168 1.46 3.61 -9.08
C TRP A 168 1.65 4.61 -10.21
N THR A 169 0.84 5.66 -10.19
CA THR A 169 0.82 6.76 -11.18
C THR A 169 1.07 8.10 -10.50
N LYS A 170 1.13 9.21 -11.24
CA LYS A 170 1.17 10.55 -10.60
C LYS A 170 -0.19 10.98 -10.05
N GLU A 171 -1.28 10.35 -10.51
CA GLU A 171 -2.66 10.62 -10.09
C GLU A 171 -3.12 9.77 -8.89
N SER A 172 -2.70 8.50 -8.83
CA SER A 172 -3.14 7.56 -7.78
C SER A 172 -2.23 6.34 -7.63
N ILE A 173 -2.20 5.78 -6.42
CA ILE A 173 -1.72 4.42 -6.15
C ILE A 173 -2.93 3.51 -6.01
N LYS A 174 -2.91 2.34 -6.66
CA LYS A 174 -3.91 1.29 -6.50
C LYS A 174 -3.24 0.01 -6.03
N TRP A 175 -3.85 -0.62 -5.03
CA TRP A 175 -3.46 -1.94 -4.55
C TRP A 175 -4.51 -2.94 -5.02
N SER A 176 -4.08 -4.05 -5.61
CA SER A 176 -4.99 -5.13 -6.05
C SER A 176 -4.58 -6.49 -5.50
N ILE A 177 -5.58 -7.33 -5.21
CA ILE A 177 -5.43 -8.74 -4.83
C ILE A 177 -6.18 -9.58 -5.86
N ASP A 178 -5.50 -10.57 -6.45
CA ASP A 178 -6.04 -11.48 -7.48
C ASP A 178 -6.80 -10.75 -8.61
N GLY A 179 -6.21 -9.64 -9.08
CA GLY A 179 -6.76 -8.80 -10.15
C GLY A 179 -7.90 -7.87 -9.76
N LYS A 180 -8.25 -7.77 -8.46
CA LYS A 180 -9.28 -6.85 -7.94
C LYS A 180 -8.65 -5.73 -7.14
N VAL A 181 -8.92 -4.48 -7.51
CA VAL A 181 -8.51 -3.30 -6.74
C VAL A 181 -9.21 -3.32 -5.37
N VAL A 182 -8.45 -3.26 -4.29
CA VAL A 182 -8.94 -3.21 -2.90
C VAL A 182 -8.68 -1.86 -2.23
N ARG A 183 -7.70 -1.08 -2.72
CA ARG A 183 -7.43 0.29 -2.29
C ARG A 183 -7.09 1.17 -3.49
N THR A 184 -7.56 2.42 -3.44
CA THR A 184 -7.08 3.51 -4.30
C THR A 184 -6.75 4.70 -3.40
N LEU A 185 -5.56 5.26 -3.54
CA LEU A 185 -5.12 6.49 -2.87
C LEU A 185 -4.89 7.57 -3.95
N PRO A 186 -5.78 8.57 -4.07
CA PRO A 186 -5.55 9.74 -4.91
C PRO A 186 -4.34 10.55 -4.47
N TYR A 187 -3.70 11.26 -5.41
CA TYR A 187 -2.60 12.19 -5.15
C TYR A 187 -2.95 13.24 -4.08
N ASP A 188 -4.17 13.77 -4.09
CA ASP A 188 -4.64 14.86 -3.24
C ASP A 188 -5.38 14.40 -1.96
N ASP A 189 -5.33 13.10 -1.63
CA ASP A 189 -5.99 12.54 -0.46
C ASP A 189 -5.52 13.20 0.86
N PRO A 190 -6.40 13.45 1.86
CA PRO A 190 -6.00 14.00 3.14
C PRO A 190 -4.84 13.26 3.84
N LEU A 191 -4.70 11.93 3.66
CA LEU A 191 -3.60 11.13 4.20
C LEU A 191 -2.24 11.45 3.55
N THR A 192 -2.25 11.96 2.31
CA THR A 192 -1.06 12.43 1.60
C THR A 192 -0.73 13.89 1.90
N LEU A 193 -1.50 14.55 2.79
CA LEU A 193 -1.43 15.99 3.04
C LEU A 193 -1.64 16.82 1.76
N GLY A 194 -2.53 16.38 0.86
CA GLY A 194 -2.80 17.06 -0.42
C GLY A 194 -1.65 16.93 -1.43
N GLY A 195 -0.94 15.79 -1.41
CA GLY A 195 0.16 15.48 -2.33
C GLY A 195 1.57 15.67 -1.78
N ALA A 196 1.75 16.33 -0.63
CA ALA A 196 3.08 16.56 -0.05
C ALA A 196 3.77 15.26 0.43
N ASN A 197 2.98 14.33 1.00
CA ASN A 197 3.38 12.98 1.39
C ASN A 197 2.94 11.91 0.37
N TYR A 198 2.54 12.27 -0.86
CA TYR A 198 2.23 11.26 -1.87
C TYR A 198 3.53 10.66 -2.43
N PRO A 199 3.70 9.32 -2.47
CA PRO A 199 4.87 8.67 -3.05
C PRO A 199 5.03 9.03 -4.54
N GLN A 200 6.14 9.68 -4.90
CA GLN A 200 6.25 10.36 -6.20
C GLN A 200 7.67 10.41 -6.78
N THR A 201 8.64 9.81 -6.13
CA THR A 201 10.06 9.80 -6.56
C THR A 201 10.50 8.38 -6.95
N PRO A 202 11.61 8.18 -7.69
CA PRO A 202 11.98 6.86 -8.21
C PRO A 202 12.13 5.84 -7.08
N MET A 203 11.50 4.68 -7.22
CA MET A 203 11.49 3.63 -6.19
C MET A 203 12.13 2.34 -6.67
N GLN A 204 12.88 1.69 -5.79
CA GLN A 204 13.40 0.34 -5.92
C GLN A 204 12.37 -0.65 -5.36
N VAL A 205 12.16 -1.76 -6.05
CA VAL A 205 11.35 -2.88 -5.53
C VAL A 205 12.19 -3.70 -4.55
N LYS A 206 11.66 -3.93 -3.35
CA LYS A 206 12.24 -4.74 -2.27
C LYS A 206 11.24 -5.82 -1.85
N MET A 207 11.73 -7.03 -1.55
CA MET A 207 10.92 -8.14 -1.04
C MET A 207 11.71 -8.92 0.00
N GLY A 208 11.05 -9.31 1.08
CA GLY A 208 11.69 -10.06 2.16
C GLY A 208 10.73 -10.42 3.29
N SER A 209 11.18 -11.31 4.16
CA SER A 209 10.50 -11.62 5.43
C SER A 209 11.41 -11.26 6.59
N TRP A 210 10.83 -10.83 7.71
CA TRP A 210 11.58 -10.38 8.88
C TRP A 210 10.86 -10.67 10.21
N VAL A 211 11.58 -10.47 11.31
CA VAL A 211 11.12 -10.73 12.68
C VAL A 211 10.62 -9.43 13.30
N GLY A 212 9.31 -9.20 13.26
CA GLY A 212 8.66 -8.04 13.89
C GLY A 212 8.61 -8.11 15.42
N CYS A 213 8.67 -9.31 16.01
CA CYS A 213 8.80 -9.46 17.46
C CYS A 213 9.69 -10.65 17.84
N ALA A 214 10.92 -10.37 18.26
CA ALA A 214 11.94 -11.39 18.45
C ALA A 214 11.69 -12.33 19.63
N ASP A 215 11.21 -11.82 20.77
CA ASP A 215 10.96 -12.61 21.98
C ASP A 215 10.11 -11.82 22.98
N ALA A 216 9.83 -12.41 24.14
CA ALA A 216 9.06 -11.76 25.20
C ALA A 216 9.77 -10.52 25.81
N ALA A 217 11.09 -10.36 25.64
CA ALA A 217 11.78 -9.15 26.07
C ALA A 217 11.53 -8.02 25.07
N ALA A 218 11.58 -8.29 23.75
CA ALA A 218 11.15 -7.34 22.72
C ALA A 218 9.68 -6.93 22.89
N ALA A 219 8.79 -7.86 23.28
CA ALA A 219 7.39 -7.54 23.57
C ALA A 219 7.20 -6.66 24.83
N ALA A 220 8.21 -6.57 25.71
CA ALA A 220 8.18 -5.82 26.96
C ALA A 220 8.96 -4.48 26.91
N ASP A 221 9.93 -4.32 26.00
CA ASP A 221 10.64 -3.05 25.79
C ASP A 221 9.69 -2.03 25.12
N PRO A 222 9.44 -0.85 25.74
CA PRO A 222 8.59 0.20 25.15
C PRO A 222 8.96 0.61 23.72
N LYS A 223 10.23 0.49 23.31
CA LYS A 223 10.69 0.87 21.96
C LYS A 223 10.22 -0.08 20.87
N THR A 224 10.14 -1.38 21.17
CA THR A 224 9.69 -2.43 20.25
C THR A 224 8.24 -2.83 20.46
N LYS A 225 7.64 -2.45 21.60
CA LYS A 225 6.27 -2.85 21.96
C LYS A 225 5.25 -2.57 20.86
N GLY A 226 5.31 -1.40 20.21
CA GLY A 226 4.40 -1.06 19.11
C GLY A 226 4.49 -2.06 17.94
N THR A 227 5.71 -2.32 17.46
CA THR A 227 5.98 -3.32 16.41
C THR A 227 5.60 -4.73 16.85
N CYS A 228 5.85 -5.09 18.11
CA CYS A 228 5.48 -6.38 18.67
C CYS A 228 3.97 -6.60 18.78
N ASP A 229 3.21 -5.58 19.20
CA ASP A 229 1.75 -5.61 19.25
C ASP A 229 1.16 -5.76 17.83
N TRP A 230 1.72 -5.02 16.85
CA TRP A 230 1.34 -5.07 15.44
C TRP A 230 1.66 -6.42 14.77
N ALA A 231 2.86 -6.97 15.01
CA ALA A 231 3.31 -8.25 14.48
C ALA A 231 2.63 -9.48 15.13
N GLY A 232 1.63 -9.27 16.01
CA GLY A 232 0.86 -10.36 16.62
C GLY A 232 1.53 -11.04 17.82
N GLY A 233 2.49 -10.37 18.48
CA GLY A 233 3.20 -10.88 19.65
C GLY A 233 4.51 -11.61 19.32
N PRO A 234 5.20 -12.18 20.34
CA PRO A 234 6.55 -12.71 20.20
C PRO A 234 6.63 -14.00 19.36
N ALA A 235 7.67 -14.09 18.53
CA ALA A 235 7.94 -15.25 17.70
C ALA A 235 8.36 -16.48 18.50
N ASP A 236 7.90 -17.65 18.04
CA ASP A 236 8.24 -18.96 18.61
C ASP A 236 9.04 -19.77 17.60
N PHE A 237 10.36 -19.54 17.55
CA PHE A 237 11.27 -20.21 16.61
C PHE A 237 11.30 -21.75 16.75
N THR A 238 10.71 -22.33 17.81
CA THR A 238 10.55 -23.80 17.89
C THR A 238 9.52 -24.34 16.89
N LYS A 239 8.66 -23.46 16.35
CA LYS A 239 7.69 -23.76 15.27
C LYS A 239 8.24 -23.43 13.88
N GLY A 240 9.47 -22.92 13.77
CA GLY A 240 10.10 -22.62 12.49
C GLY A 240 10.61 -23.87 11.75
N PRO A 241 11.17 -23.72 10.53
CA PRO A 241 11.35 -22.45 9.83
C PRO A 241 10.04 -21.82 9.35
N PHE A 242 10.03 -20.50 9.27
CA PHE A 242 8.95 -19.73 8.68
C PHE A 242 9.38 -19.25 7.29
N SER A 243 8.55 -19.44 6.26
CA SER A 243 8.94 -19.18 4.87
C SER A 243 7.90 -18.38 4.11
N GLN A 244 8.30 -17.19 3.66
CA GLN A 244 7.63 -16.49 2.56
C GLN A 244 8.17 -17.06 1.26
N PHE A 245 7.28 -17.25 0.29
CA PHE A 245 7.64 -17.73 -1.05
C PHE A 245 7.18 -16.74 -2.12
N VAL A 246 8.05 -16.45 -3.09
CA VAL A 246 7.73 -15.64 -4.26
C VAL A 246 8.07 -16.44 -5.51
N LYS A 247 7.05 -16.78 -6.30
CA LYS A 247 7.24 -17.51 -7.56
C LYS A 247 7.69 -16.59 -8.68
N SER A 248 7.03 -15.44 -8.81
CA SER A 248 7.28 -14.52 -9.91
C SER A 248 7.01 -13.08 -9.51
N VAL A 249 7.66 -12.17 -10.21
CA VAL A 249 7.45 -10.72 -10.12
C VAL A 249 7.53 -10.12 -11.52
N THR A 250 6.59 -9.24 -11.86
CA THR A 250 6.64 -8.41 -13.05
C THR A 250 6.65 -6.94 -12.65
N VAL A 251 7.68 -6.22 -13.07
CA VAL A 251 7.90 -4.80 -12.83
C VAL A 251 7.81 -4.06 -14.17
N GLN A 252 6.88 -3.12 -14.27
CA GLN A 252 6.68 -2.27 -15.44
C GLN A 252 7.06 -0.84 -15.05
N ASP A 253 8.16 -0.31 -15.58
CA ASP A 253 8.50 1.12 -15.41
C ASP A 253 7.61 1.96 -16.33
N TYR A 254 6.87 2.93 -15.77
CA TYR A 254 6.18 3.94 -16.59
C TYR A 254 7.10 5.13 -16.95
N GLY A 255 8.27 5.21 -16.32
CA GLY A 255 9.31 6.17 -16.64
C GLY A 255 10.19 5.76 -17.83
N CYS A 256 11.11 6.65 -18.19
CA CYS A 256 11.93 6.52 -19.41
C CYS A 256 13.26 5.80 -19.18
N GLY A 257 13.53 5.32 -17.95
CA GLY A 257 14.75 4.62 -17.56
C GLY A 257 16.02 5.47 -17.65
N GLY A 258 17.13 4.80 -18.00
CA GLY A 258 18.46 5.41 -18.03
C GLY A 258 18.95 5.67 -16.61
N GLU A 259 19.26 6.93 -16.31
CA GLU A 259 19.59 7.42 -14.97
C GLU A 259 18.50 8.40 -14.52
N TYR A 260 17.91 8.16 -13.35
CA TYR A 260 17.01 9.08 -12.68
C TYR A 260 17.80 9.98 -11.72
N THR A 261 17.66 11.30 -11.85
CA THR A 261 18.37 12.29 -11.03
C THR A 261 17.40 13.27 -10.41
N TYR A 262 17.52 13.51 -9.10
CA TYR A 262 16.82 14.60 -8.40
C TYR A 262 17.41 15.94 -8.85
N GLY A 263 16.63 16.73 -9.59
CA GLY A 263 17.07 18.03 -10.13
C GLY A 263 17.16 19.15 -9.11
N ASP A 264 16.55 18.97 -7.94
CA ASP A 264 16.58 19.86 -6.78
C ASP A 264 16.28 19.05 -5.49
N LEU A 265 16.21 19.72 -4.34
CA LEU A 265 16.03 19.11 -3.02
C LEU A 265 14.55 18.99 -2.58
N THR A 266 13.57 19.10 -3.48
CA THR A 266 12.14 19.16 -3.09
C THR A 266 11.49 17.80 -2.83
N GLY A 267 12.05 16.69 -3.32
CA GLY A 267 11.37 15.39 -3.33
C GLY A 267 10.09 15.37 -4.18
N SER A 268 9.99 16.27 -5.17
CA SER A 268 8.84 16.41 -6.07
C SER A 268 9.08 15.63 -7.37
N TYR A 269 8.05 14.95 -7.90
CA TYR A 269 8.20 14.20 -9.17
C TYR A 269 8.63 15.10 -10.34
N GLN A 270 8.30 16.39 -10.29
CA GLN A 270 8.70 17.41 -11.27
C GLN A 270 10.20 17.72 -11.24
N SER A 271 10.90 17.49 -10.12
CA SER A 271 12.35 17.68 -10.03
C SER A 271 13.12 16.56 -10.71
N ILE A 272 12.56 15.35 -10.75
CA ILE A 272 13.17 14.16 -11.35
C ILE A 272 13.48 14.40 -12.83
N LYS A 273 14.70 14.03 -13.23
CA LYS A 273 15.18 14.04 -14.61
C LYS A 273 15.56 12.62 -14.99
N SER A 274 15.27 12.20 -16.22
CA SER A 274 15.69 10.92 -16.78
C SER A 274 16.66 11.17 -17.93
N SER A 275 17.77 10.42 -17.98
CA SER A 275 18.67 10.40 -19.15
C SER A 275 18.24 9.39 -20.23
N GLY A 276 17.23 8.57 -19.94
CA GLY A 276 16.72 7.53 -20.81
C GLY A 276 15.87 8.04 -21.98
N LYS A 277 15.35 7.10 -22.78
CA LYS A 277 14.50 7.39 -23.94
C LYS A 277 13.20 6.65 -23.79
N CYS A 278 12.12 7.39 -23.57
CA CYS A 278 10.77 6.84 -23.49
C CYS A 278 10.42 6.23 -24.86
N ASP A 279 10.15 4.93 -24.93
CA ASP A 279 9.71 4.23 -26.14
C ASP A 279 8.18 4.28 -26.34
N GLY A 280 7.47 4.90 -25.39
CA GLY A 280 6.01 4.99 -25.35
C GLY A 280 5.30 3.75 -24.81
N LYS A 281 6.02 2.75 -24.27
CA LYS A 281 5.44 1.52 -23.71
C LYS A 281 5.12 1.57 -22.21
N GLY A 282 5.41 2.69 -21.55
CA GLY A 282 4.92 3.04 -20.22
C GLY A 282 4.01 4.27 -20.30
N SER A 283 2.69 4.08 -20.38
CA SER A 283 1.76 5.21 -20.28
C SER A 283 0.37 4.79 -19.82
N SER A 284 0.04 5.16 -18.58
CA SER A 284 -1.33 5.53 -18.21
C SER A 284 -1.53 7.02 -18.57
N ASP A 285 -1.86 7.28 -19.84
CA ASP A 285 -2.24 8.55 -20.47
C ASP A 285 -1.56 9.87 -20.00
N SER A 286 -0.65 10.37 -20.83
CA SER A 286 -0.05 11.70 -20.67
C SER A 286 -0.93 12.82 -21.21
N SER A 287 -1.57 13.60 -20.32
CA SER A 287 -2.15 14.90 -20.67
C SER A 287 -1.05 15.96 -20.93
N SER A 288 -0.78 16.23 -22.20
CA SER A 288 0.28 17.14 -22.64
C SER A 288 -0.09 18.62 -22.49
N SER A 289 0.44 19.31 -21.47
CA SER A 289 0.35 20.77 -21.34
C SER A 289 1.49 21.46 -22.10
N ALA A 290 1.37 21.57 -23.43
CA ALA A 290 2.33 22.28 -24.27
C ALA A 290 2.14 23.80 -24.16
N SER A 291 2.89 24.45 -23.26
CA SER A 291 2.92 25.90 -23.07
C SER A 291 3.44 26.64 -24.32
N LYS A 292 2.52 27.11 -25.18
CA LYS A 292 2.88 27.99 -26.30
C LYS A 292 3.22 29.39 -25.78
N SER A 293 4.49 29.77 -25.89
CA SER A 293 4.93 31.15 -25.65
C SER A 293 4.32 32.09 -26.70
N ALA A 294 3.70 33.18 -26.23
CA ALA A 294 3.08 34.19 -27.08
C ALA A 294 4.01 35.40 -27.27
N THR A 295 4.61 35.52 -28.46
CA THR A 295 5.36 36.72 -28.86
C THR A 295 4.40 37.75 -29.42
N SER A 296 4.37 38.94 -28.82
CA SER A 296 3.53 40.06 -29.26
C SER A 296 4.25 40.96 -30.26
N THR A 297 3.62 41.22 -31.41
CA THR A 297 4.00 42.34 -32.29
C THR A 297 2.75 43.16 -32.64
N LYS A 298 2.83 44.46 -32.37
CA LYS A 298 1.81 45.45 -32.77
C LYS A 298 2.02 45.84 -34.23
N ASN A 299 0.95 45.99 -35.00
CA ASN A 299 0.82 47.14 -35.89
C ASN A 299 -0.66 47.52 -36.09
N SER A 300 -0.92 48.76 -36.52
CA SER A 300 -2.23 49.42 -36.48
C SER A 300 -2.69 49.97 -37.84
N SER A 301 -3.98 50.36 -37.92
CA SER A 301 -4.65 51.15 -39.00
C SER A 301 -4.91 50.44 -40.35
N SER A 302 -5.96 50.74 -41.13
CA SER A 302 -7.26 51.41 -40.87
C SER A 302 -8.25 51.28 -42.06
N SER A 303 -9.56 51.37 -41.75
CA SER A 303 -10.68 51.92 -42.56
C SER A 303 -11.15 51.33 -43.92
N ALA A 304 -12.44 50.95 -43.93
CA ALA A 304 -13.50 51.27 -44.93
C ALA A 304 -13.43 50.59 -46.34
N SER A 305 -14.52 50.32 -47.08
CA SER A 305 -16.00 50.37 -46.86
C SER A 305 -16.73 49.50 -47.91
N ALA A 306 -17.93 48.96 -47.61
CA ALA A 306 -19.10 48.84 -48.53
C ALA A 306 -20.19 47.85 -48.04
N LYS A 307 -21.33 48.40 -47.59
CA LYS A 307 -22.69 47.81 -47.67
C LYS A 307 -23.35 48.33 -48.99
N PRO A 308 -24.62 48.05 -49.41
CA PRO A 308 -25.83 47.55 -48.72
C PRO A 308 -26.29 46.17 -49.29
N THR A 309 -27.44 45.54 -48.98
CA THR A 309 -28.81 46.03 -48.71
C THR A 309 -29.60 44.89 -48.00
N ALA A 310 -30.22 45.12 -46.83
CA ALA A 310 -31.69 45.25 -46.62
C ALA A 310 -32.48 43.92 -46.60
N SER A 311 -33.50 43.70 -45.76
CA SER A 311 -34.04 44.48 -44.62
C SER A 311 -35.01 43.64 -43.77
N ALA A 312 -35.25 44.10 -42.53
CA ALA A 312 -36.38 43.82 -41.60
C ALA A 312 -36.72 42.34 -41.24
N ASN A 313 -36.80 41.87 -39.97
CA ASN A 313 -37.13 42.42 -38.64
C ASN A 313 -38.60 42.25 -38.18
N SER A 314 -38.85 41.24 -37.32
CA SER A 314 -39.78 41.25 -36.17
C SER A 314 -39.57 39.95 -35.35
N THR A 315 -39.27 39.91 -34.04
CA THR A 315 -40.11 40.22 -32.85
C THR A 315 -41.47 39.49 -32.85
N SER A 316 -41.96 38.85 -31.77
CA SER A 316 -41.46 38.72 -30.37
C SER A 316 -42.30 37.71 -29.54
N SER A 317 -41.79 37.35 -28.35
CA SER A 317 -42.55 37.13 -27.08
C SER A 317 -43.70 36.10 -26.97
N ALA A 318 -43.39 34.95 -26.35
CA ALA A 318 -43.85 34.48 -25.01
C ALA A 318 -45.35 34.46 -24.56
N SER A 319 -45.63 33.48 -23.66
CA SER A 319 -46.68 33.45 -22.60
C SER A 319 -48.10 32.93 -22.97
N PRO A 320 -48.95 32.52 -21.99
CA PRO A 320 -48.67 31.71 -20.77
C PRO A 320 -49.82 30.73 -20.30
N THR A 321 -49.60 30.08 -19.13
CA THR A 321 -50.59 29.64 -18.09
C THR A 321 -51.64 28.51 -18.31
N GLY A 322 -51.84 27.74 -17.22
CA GLY A 322 -53.08 26.99 -16.91
C GLY A 322 -52.98 25.46 -17.04
N SER A 323 -53.37 24.57 -16.11
CA SER A 323 -53.50 24.49 -14.64
C SER A 323 -54.47 23.32 -14.33
N ASN A 324 -54.07 22.40 -13.44
CA ASN A 324 -54.89 21.43 -12.68
C ASN A 324 -55.79 20.36 -13.38
N SER A 325 -55.32 19.11 -13.30
CA SER A 325 -55.81 18.05 -12.38
C SER A 325 -57.31 17.84 -12.13
N THR A 326 -57.76 16.57 -12.28
CA THR A 326 -58.94 16.01 -11.60
C THR A 326 -58.68 14.54 -11.18
N THR A 327 -59.46 14.03 -10.22
CA THR A 327 -59.08 12.97 -9.25
C THR A 327 -60.07 11.79 -9.14
N LEU A 328 -59.56 10.63 -8.66
CA LEU A 328 -60.28 9.46 -8.09
C LEU A 328 -61.28 8.72 -9.04
N THR A 329 -61.71 7.45 -8.84
CA THR A 329 -61.89 6.65 -7.60
C THR A 329 -61.85 5.12 -7.87
N THR A 330 -61.82 4.32 -6.80
CA THR A 330 -61.90 2.84 -6.67
C THR A 330 -63.20 2.16 -7.15
N ALA A 331 -63.14 0.85 -7.47
CA ALA A 331 -64.15 -0.16 -7.04
C ALA A 331 -63.67 -1.64 -7.20
N THR A 332 -64.09 -2.52 -6.28
CA THR A 332 -63.99 -3.99 -6.29
C THR A 332 -65.33 -4.66 -6.65
N PRO A 333 -65.36 -6.00 -6.81
CA PRO A 333 -66.19 -6.85 -5.93
C PRO A 333 -65.41 -8.11 -5.42
N THR A 334 -65.53 -8.66 -4.20
CA THR A 334 -66.67 -9.30 -3.46
C THR A 334 -67.36 -10.46 -4.23
N GLY A 335 -67.76 -11.61 -3.68
CA GLY A 335 -67.69 -12.27 -2.35
C GLY A 335 -68.61 -13.54 -2.35
N ALA A 336 -68.76 -14.41 -1.34
CA ALA A 336 -67.97 -14.76 -0.13
C ALA A 336 -68.58 -15.97 0.63
N GLY A 337 -67.78 -16.89 1.21
CA GLY A 337 -68.18 -17.80 2.33
C GLY A 337 -68.53 -19.26 2.01
N GLY A 338 -68.47 -20.22 2.97
CA GLY A 338 -68.01 -20.17 4.36
C GLY A 338 -68.23 -21.50 5.15
N ASN A 339 -67.72 -21.58 6.39
CA ASN A 339 -67.92 -22.60 7.47
C ASN A 339 -67.46 -24.07 7.20
N GLY A 340 -67.00 -24.85 8.20
CA GLY A 340 -66.65 -24.52 9.59
C GLY A 340 -66.36 -25.76 10.49
N ASN A 341 -65.79 -25.50 11.68
CA ASN A 341 -65.82 -26.31 12.92
C ASN A 341 -65.10 -27.69 13.03
N SER A 342 -64.05 -27.78 13.87
CA SER A 342 -63.98 -28.66 15.08
C SER A 342 -62.56 -28.82 15.66
N ASN A 343 -62.49 -28.95 16.99
CA ASN A 343 -61.36 -29.21 17.90
C ASN A 343 -61.93 -30.17 19.01
N PRO A 344 -61.25 -30.61 20.09
CA PRO A 344 -59.82 -30.88 20.40
C PRO A 344 -59.58 -32.32 20.96
N THR A 345 -58.33 -32.64 21.31
CA THR A 345 -57.86 -33.36 22.55
C THR A 345 -56.32 -33.26 22.58
N GLY A 346 -55.58 -32.89 23.63
CA GLY A 346 -55.67 -33.20 25.08
C GLY A 346 -54.68 -34.36 25.37
N SER A 347 -53.69 -34.34 26.26
CA SER A 347 -53.46 -33.69 27.58
C SER A 347 -52.00 -34.02 28.04
N ALA A 348 -51.35 -33.51 29.10
CA ALA A 348 -51.51 -32.32 29.96
C ALA A 348 -50.33 -32.20 30.97
N THR A 349 -50.19 -31.05 31.65
CA THR A 349 -49.54 -30.82 32.99
C THR A 349 -48.02 -31.06 33.18
N ASN A 350 -47.25 -30.30 33.99
CA ASN A 350 -47.57 -29.26 34.99
C ASN A 350 -46.44 -28.20 35.18
N THR A 351 -46.86 -26.97 35.55
CA THR A 351 -46.32 -25.92 36.46
C THR A 351 -44.91 -26.03 37.11
N ALA A 352 -44.19 -24.95 37.51
CA ALA A 352 -44.51 -23.51 37.62
C ALA A 352 -43.25 -22.58 37.69
N GLY A 353 -43.45 -21.28 37.42
CA GLY A 353 -42.59 -20.16 37.86
C GLY A 353 -41.45 -19.75 36.91
N GLY A 354 -41.20 -18.46 36.62
CA GLY A 354 -41.90 -17.23 37.01
C GLY A 354 -41.11 -15.98 36.56
N ALA A 355 -41.75 -14.80 36.61
CA ALA A 355 -41.25 -13.48 36.20
C ALA A 355 -41.06 -13.23 34.69
N ALA A 356 -41.22 -11.97 34.29
CA ALA A 356 -41.38 -11.53 32.91
C ALA A 356 -40.35 -10.47 32.52
N GLN A 357 -39.98 -10.39 31.24
CA GLN A 357 -39.83 -9.10 30.56
C GLN A 357 -39.81 -9.19 29.02
N THR A 358 -40.67 -8.37 28.42
CA THR A 358 -40.53 -7.61 27.15
C THR A 358 -39.54 -8.09 26.08
N SER A 359 -40.08 -8.39 24.91
CA SER A 359 -39.38 -8.54 23.63
C SER A 359 -38.89 -7.20 23.05
N ALA A 360 -37.67 -7.19 22.50
CA ALA A 360 -37.25 -6.26 21.44
C ALA A 360 -36.08 -6.82 20.60
N SER A 361 -36.23 -6.67 19.30
CA SER A 361 -35.42 -7.12 18.16
C SER A 361 -33.89 -7.00 18.27
N ALA A 362 -33.19 -7.96 17.67
CA ALA A 362 -31.76 -7.89 17.43
C ALA A 362 -31.41 -6.83 16.38
N ALA A 363 -30.37 -6.03 16.65
CA ALA A 363 -29.70 -5.17 15.69
C ALA A 363 -28.19 -5.46 15.74
N SER A 364 -27.59 -5.68 14.57
CA SER A 364 -26.19 -6.05 14.40
C SER A 364 -25.24 -4.91 14.81
N SER A 365 -24.43 -5.15 15.85
CA SER A 365 -23.43 -4.20 16.33
C SER A 365 -22.13 -4.25 15.51
N VAL A 366 -21.89 -3.19 14.75
CA VAL A 366 -20.58 -2.90 14.15
C VAL A 366 -19.55 -2.70 15.26
N LYS A 367 -18.40 -3.39 15.20
CA LYS A 367 -17.29 -3.17 16.15
C LYS A 367 -16.66 -1.79 15.89
N PRO A 368 -16.32 -1.01 16.94
CA PRO A 368 -15.73 0.32 16.76
C PRO A 368 -14.26 0.22 16.29
N GLN A 369 -13.87 1.10 15.36
CA GLN A 369 -12.46 1.35 15.08
C GLN A 369 -11.79 1.95 16.32
N ARG A 370 -10.60 1.46 16.66
CA ARG A 370 -9.78 2.03 17.74
C ARG A 370 -9.09 3.30 17.25
N GLN A 371 -9.52 4.45 17.76
CA GLN A 371 -8.70 5.66 17.72
C GLN A 371 -7.55 5.53 18.72
N TYR A 372 -6.32 5.72 18.25
CA TYR A 372 -5.14 5.82 19.13
C TYR A 372 -5.10 7.21 19.79
N GLY A 373 -4.77 7.26 21.08
CA GLY A 373 -4.88 8.45 21.92
C GLY A 373 -3.69 9.41 21.81
N PHE A 374 -3.95 10.69 22.09
CA PHE A 374 -3.06 11.85 21.87
C PHE A 374 -1.82 11.98 22.79
N LEU A 375 -1.36 10.90 23.45
CA LEU A 375 -0.24 10.95 24.40
C LEU A 375 0.82 9.87 24.12
N ASP A 376 1.59 10.03 23.03
CA ASP A 376 2.92 9.41 22.90
C ASP A 376 3.88 10.15 21.93
N MET A 377 3.87 11.49 21.95
CA MET A 377 4.57 12.33 20.96
C MET A 377 6.08 12.56 21.22
N SER A 378 6.73 11.79 22.09
CA SER A 378 8.05 12.15 22.65
C SER A 378 9.20 11.16 22.41
N VAL A 379 8.98 10.01 21.76
CA VAL A 379 10.03 8.95 21.62
C VAL A 379 10.04 8.27 20.23
N MET A 380 9.87 9.02 19.13
CA MET A 380 9.95 8.46 17.76
C MET A 380 10.68 9.40 16.78
N ALA A 381 12.00 9.57 16.98
CA ALA A 381 12.87 10.41 16.14
C ALA A 381 14.13 9.68 15.60
N LEU A 382 14.22 8.36 15.80
CA LEU A 382 15.30 7.50 15.31
C LEU A 382 14.70 6.14 14.95
N GLY A 383 14.77 5.74 13.68
CA GLY A 383 14.20 4.47 13.20
C GLY A 383 13.21 4.63 12.05
N LEU A 384 13.67 5.26 10.96
CA LEU A 384 13.17 4.90 9.63
C LEU A 384 13.71 3.49 9.36
N GLY A 385 12.84 2.58 8.90
CA GLY A 385 13.15 1.16 8.88
C GLY A 385 12.67 0.42 10.13
N LEU A 386 11.52 -0.23 10.02
CA LEU A 386 10.92 -1.09 11.06
C LEU A 386 11.78 -2.32 11.46
N GLY A 387 12.93 -2.53 10.81
CA GLY A 387 13.94 -3.54 11.18
C GLY A 387 15.00 -3.09 12.20
N TYR A 388 15.01 -1.82 12.67
CA TYR A 388 16.14 -1.29 13.46
C TYR A 388 16.22 -1.68 14.95
N LEU A 389 15.34 -2.55 15.47
CA LEU A 389 15.40 -3.04 16.85
C LEU A 389 15.23 -4.56 17.00
N VAL A 390 16.10 -5.33 16.34
CA VAL A 390 16.43 -6.68 16.79
C VAL A 390 17.94 -6.85 16.98
N MET A 391 18.48 -6.15 17.99
CA MET A 391 19.74 -6.48 18.65
C MET A 391 19.86 -5.84 20.04
#